data_AF-A0A516WA44-F1
#
_entry.id   AF-A0A516WA44-F1
#
_cell.length_a   1.000
_cell.length_b   1.000
_cell.length_c   1.000
_cell.angle_alpha   90.00
_cell.angle_beta   90.00
_cell.angle_gamma   90.00
#
_symmetry.space_group_name_H-M   'P 1'
#
loop_
_entity.id
_entity.type
_entity.pdbx_description
1 polymer ?
#
loop_
_entity_poly.entity_id
_entity_poly.type
_entity_poly.pdbx_seq_one_letter_code
_entity_poly.pdbx_strand_id
1 'polypeptide(L)' 'MDTRTRQKGGQLARLAGTFCSQPRFRAFSGTASSEDAAEWIRQRCGIQSRAELDSNKAAAERFHRRVRIPYVNWQIANYQ' A
#
# COMPACT_ATOMS: atom_id res chain seq x y z
N MET A 1 18.11 27.42 -0.07
CA MET A 1 17.52 26.28 0.67
C MET A 1 16.43 25.70 -0.21
N ASP A 2 16.72 24.54 -0.80
CA ASP A 2 15.99 23.91 -1.90
C ASP A 2 14.60 23.42 -1.45
N THR A 3 13.54 24.02 -2.01
CA THR A 3 12.15 23.63 -1.79
C THR A 3 11.71 22.60 -2.84
N ARG A 4 12.27 21.39 -2.77
CA ARG A 4 11.79 20.21 -3.52
C ARG A 4 11.44 19.15 -2.48
N THR A 5 10.25 18.57 -2.40
CA THR A 5 9.45 18.09 -3.50
C THR A 5 8.03 17.87 -2.97
N ARG A 6 7.06 18.65 -3.45
CA ARG A 6 5.63 18.36 -3.26
C ARG A 6 5.25 17.19 -4.18
N GLN A 7 5.78 15.99 -3.90
CA GLN A 7 5.25 14.77 -4.51
C GLN A 7 3.87 14.56 -3.89
N LYS A 8 2.84 15.13 -4.53
CA LYS A 8 1.46 14.68 -4.34
C LYS A 8 1.46 13.23 -4.83
N GLY A 9 1.80 12.28 -3.95
CA GLY A 9 1.63 10.88 -4.25
C GLY A 9 0.21 10.70 -4.76
N GLY A 10 0.05 10.21 -5.98
CA GLY A 10 -1.26 10.15 -6.61
C GLY A 10 -2.21 9.20 -5.90
N GLN A 11 -3.34 8.91 -6.53
CA GLN A 11 -4.48 8.26 -5.86
C GLN A 11 -4.08 6.93 -5.19
N LEU A 12 -3.17 6.16 -5.80
CA LEU A 12 -2.68 4.89 -5.27
C LEU A 12 -1.74 5.05 -4.08
N ALA A 13 -0.86 6.05 -4.09
CA ALA A 13 0.05 6.31 -2.97
C ALA A 13 -0.74 6.72 -1.70
N ARG A 14 -1.78 7.53 -1.86
CA ARG A 14 -2.69 7.91 -0.77
C ARG A 14 -3.47 6.71 -0.26
N LEU A 15 -4.02 5.90 -1.17
CA LEU A 15 -4.78 4.71 -0.82
C LEU A 15 -3.93 3.66 -0.08
N ALA A 16 -2.68 3.45 -0.53
CA ALA A 16 -1.72 2.62 0.20
C ALA A 16 -1.45 3.17 1.61
N GLY A 17 -1.30 4.49 1.75
CA GLY A 17 -1.20 5.14 3.06
C GLY A 17 -2.42 4.89 3.95
N THR A 18 -3.63 5.03 3.40
CA THR A 18 -4.88 4.76 4.12
C THR A 18 -5.00 3.31 4.55
N PHE A 19 -4.52 2.34 3.75
CA PHE A 19 -4.46 0.94 4.19
C PHE A 19 -3.49 0.75 5.36
N CYS A 20 -2.30 1.36 5.31
CA CYS A 20 -1.32 1.23 6.39
C CYS A 20 -1.86 1.67 7.76
N SER A 21 -2.68 2.72 7.79
CA SER A 21 -3.31 3.20 9.03
C SER A 21 -4.45 2.31 9.53
N GLN A 22 -5.06 1.49 8.67
CA GLN A 22 -6.18 0.65 9.06
C GLN A 22 -5.71 -0.56 9.88
N PRO A 23 -6.28 -0.78 11.09
CA PRO A 23 -5.90 -1.92 11.93
C PRO A 23 -6.22 -3.27 11.26
N ARG A 24 -7.30 -3.34 10.47
CA ARG A 24 -7.65 -4.53 9.70
C ARG A 24 -6.59 -4.90 8.66
N PHE A 25 -6.05 -3.89 7.98
CA PHE A 25 -5.00 -4.13 6.99
C PHE A 25 -3.72 -4.61 7.68
N ARG A 26 -3.37 -4.01 8.83
CA ARG A 26 -2.25 -4.46 9.66
C ARG A 26 -2.40 -5.92 10.12
N ALA A 27 -3.61 -6.33 10.51
CA ALA A 27 -3.92 -7.71 10.85
C ALA A 27 -3.75 -8.64 9.63
N PHE A 28 -4.20 -8.22 8.45
CA PHE A 28 -4.01 -8.97 7.20
C PHE A 28 -2.54 -9.10 6.80
N SER A 29 -1.76 -8.01 6.84
CA SER A 29 -0.34 -8.03 6.49
C SER A 29 0.54 -8.63 7.58
N GLY A 30 0.00 -8.85 8.78
CA GLY A 30 0.74 -9.34 9.94
C GLY A 30 1.72 -8.30 10.51
N THR A 31 1.48 -7.02 10.26
CA THR A 31 2.41 -5.92 10.60
C THR A 31 1.97 -5.20 11.86
N ALA A 32 2.92 -4.89 12.75
CA ALA A 32 2.61 -4.19 14.00
C ALA A 32 2.31 -2.70 13.80
N SER A 33 3.03 -2.03 12.90
CA SER A 33 2.92 -0.58 12.66
C SER A 33 2.48 -0.24 11.23
N SER A 34 2.05 1.01 11.05
CA SER A 34 1.73 1.57 9.74
C SER A 34 2.97 1.65 8.84
N GLU A 35 4.16 1.79 9.43
CA GLU A 35 5.43 1.85 8.71
C GLU A 35 5.80 0.48 8.13
N ASP A 36 5.70 -0.58 8.93
CA ASP A 36 5.83 -1.97 8.48
C ASP A 36 4.82 -2.30 7.38
N ALA A 37 3.55 -1.91 7.52
CA ALA A 37 2.55 -2.12 6.49
C ALA A 37 2.95 -1.44 5.17
N ALA A 38 3.54 -0.24 5.24
CA ALA A 38 4.03 0.48 4.07
C ALA A 38 5.25 -0.20 3.44
N GLU A 39 6.13 -0.78 4.24
CA GLU A 39 7.27 -1.56 3.75
C GLU A 39 6.81 -2.87 3.11
N TRP A 40 5.87 -3.57 3.74
CA TRP A 40 5.27 -4.79 3.20
C TRP A 40 4.65 -4.55 1.82
N ILE A 41 3.91 -3.44 1.63
CA ILE A 41 3.38 -3.04 0.33
C ILE A 41 4.51 -2.81 -0.70
N ARG A 42 5.57 -2.11 -0.29
CA ARG A 42 6.74 -1.83 -1.14
C ARG A 42 7.42 -3.12 -1.62
N GLN A 43 7.67 -4.05 -0.71
CA GLN A 43 8.25 -5.37 -1.03
C GLN A 43 7.33 -6.18 -1.97
N ARG A 44 6.01 -6.19 -1.73
CA ARG A 44 5.04 -6.92 -2.57
C ARG A 44 4.92 -6.35 -3.99
N CYS A 45 5.04 -5.04 -4.13
CA CYS A 45 4.96 -4.36 -5.43
C CYS A 45 6.30 -4.27 -6.16
N GLY A 46 7.41 -4.45 -5.43
CA GLY A 46 8.77 -4.31 -5.95
C GLY A 46 9.12 -2.85 -6.23
N ILE A 47 8.73 -1.94 -5.34
CA ILE A 47 8.99 -0.49 -5.43
C ILE A 47 9.74 -0.02 -4.19
N GLN A 48 10.51 1.04 -4.32
CA GLN A 48 11.24 1.64 -3.20
C GLN A 48 10.42 2.77 -2.54
N SER A 49 9.57 3.46 -3.31
CA SER A 49 8.75 4.56 -2.82
C SER A 49 7.29 4.44 -3.22
N ARG A 50 6.37 4.84 -2.31
CA ARG A 50 4.92 4.84 -2.55
C ARG A 50 4.52 5.72 -3.74
N ALA A 51 5.31 6.75 -4.06
CA ALA A 51 5.06 7.60 -5.22
C ALA A 51 5.21 6.84 -6.55
N GLU A 52 6.01 5.77 -6.59
CA GLU A 52 6.16 4.93 -7.79
C GLU A 52 4.89 4.16 -8.14
N LEU A 53 3.97 3.95 -7.19
CA LEU A 53 2.68 3.34 -7.49
C LEU A 53 1.88 4.16 -8.50
N ASP A 54 2.06 5.48 -8.53
CA ASP A 54 1.34 6.37 -9.43
C ASP A 54 2.04 6.51 -10.79
N SER A 55 3.37 6.59 -10.78
CA SER A 55 4.18 6.71 -12.00
C SER A 55 4.35 5.38 -12.76
N ASN A 56 4.25 4.24 -12.07
CA ASN A 56 4.52 2.92 -12.63
C ASN A 56 3.25 2.06 -12.68
N LYS A 57 2.67 1.93 -13.87
CA LYS A 57 1.46 1.11 -14.09
C LYS A 57 1.65 -0.36 -13.69
N ALA A 58 2.84 -0.93 -13.88
CA ALA A 58 3.11 -2.30 -13.47
C ALA A 58 3.12 -2.44 -11.94
N ALA A 59 3.63 -1.45 -11.22
CA ALA A 59 3.55 -1.41 -9.76
C ALA A 59 2.11 -1.27 -9.26
N ALA A 60 1.31 -0.42 -9.92
CA ALA A 60 -0.12 -0.28 -9.65
C ALA A 60 -0.90 -1.59 -9.83
N GLU A 61 -0.66 -2.32 -10.92
CA GLU A 61 -1.28 -3.61 -11.17
C GLU A 61 -0.86 -4.66 -10.14
N ARG A 62 0.43 -4.70 -9.77
CA ARG A 62 0.93 -5.58 -8.71
C ARG A 62 0.29 -5.26 -7.38
N PHE A 63 0.15 -3.99 -7.03
CA PHE A 63 -0.56 -3.56 -5.83
C PHE A 63 -2.00 -4.04 -5.84
N HIS A 64 -2.72 -3.86 -6.96
CA HIS A 64 -4.09 -4.35 -7.07
C HIS A 64 -4.18 -5.88 -6.92
N ARG A 65 -3.38 -6.62 -7.68
CA ARG A 65 -3.43 -8.09 -7.71
C ARG A 65 -2.90 -8.75 -6.43
N ARG A 66 -1.83 -8.21 -5.83
CA ARG A 66 -1.15 -8.81 -4.67
C ARG A 66 -1.53 -8.22 -3.33
N VAL A 67 -2.16 -7.04 -3.31
CA VAL A 67 -2.61 -6.40 -2.07
C VAL A 67 -4.13 -6.30 -2.03
N ARG A 68 -4.77 -5.61 -2.99
CA ARG A 68 -6.22 -5.37 -2.93
C ARG A 68 -7.04 -6.65 -3.01
N ILE A 69 -6.80 -7.51 -4.01
CA ILE A 69 -7.54 -8.77 -4.17
C ILE A 69 -7.44 -9.67 -2.92
N PRO A 70 -6.24 -10.03 -2.43
CA PRO A 70 -6.14 -10.89 -1.25
C PRO A 70 -6.63 -10.21 0.03
N TYR A 71 -6.47 -8.88 0.15
CA TYR A 71 -7.04 -8.14 1.29
C TYR A 71 -8.56 -8.23 1.32
N VAL A 72 -9.24 -8.04 0.17
CA VAL A 72 -10.70 -8.18 0.09
C VAL A 72 -11.14 -9.61 0.39
N ASN A 73 -10.45 -10.63 -0.15
CA ASN A 73 -10.76 -12.02 0.17
C ASN A 73 -10.57 -12.32 1.66
N TRP A 74 -9.50 -11.82 2.27
CA TRP A 74 -9.27 -11.93 3.71
C TRP A 74 -10.35 -11.20 4.51
N GLN A 75 -10.77 -10.00 4.07
CA GLN A 75 -11.86 -9.27 4.70
C GLN A 75 -13.16 -10.08 4.67
N ILE A 76 -13.52 -10.68 3.54
CA ILE A 76 -14.72 -11.53 3.42
C ILE A 76 -14.60 -12.74 4.37
N ALA A 77 -13.44 -13.40 4.41
CA ALA A 77 -13.20 -14.54 5.28
C ALA A 77 -13.19 -14.20 6.78
N ASN A 78 -12.77 -12.97 7.15
CA ASN A 78 -12.74 -12.50 8.54
C ASN A 78 -14.04 -11.81 8.98
N TYR A 79 -15.02 -11.69 8.08
CA TYR A 79 -16.34 -11.11 8.37
C TYR A 79 -17.41 -12.20 8.46
N GLN A 80 -17.09 -13.27 9.20
CA GLN A 80 -18.00 -14.35 9.56
C GLN A 80 -18.37 -14.25 11.05
#